data_AF-A0A6M3JAX4-F1
#
_entry.id   AF-A0A6M3JAX4-F1
#
_cell.length_a   1.000
_cell.length_b   1.000
_cell.length_c   1.000
_cell.angle_alpha   90.00
_cell.angle_beta   90.00
_cell.angle_gamma   90.00
#
_symmetry.space_group_name_H-M   'P 1'
#
loop_
_entity.id
_entity.type
_entity.pdbx_description
1 polymer ?
#
loop_
_entity_poly.entity_id
_entity_poly.type
_entity_poly.pdbx_seq_one_letter_code
_entity_poly.pdbx_strand_id
1 'polypeptide(L)'
;MIVITTTIKGDEKAWGLFELNFQTPDNKGFHRYQIIQVLRGDKIAEYRYDMGAVSKFRGVKQLRIPSLWEHTVDELMDLADELRYVHNFDYKDYLRLDKVDVA
;
A
#
# COMPACT_ATOMS: atom_id res chain seq x y z
N MET A 1 1.56 -18.77 -11.01
CA MET A 1 2.08 -19.08 -9.67
C MET A 1 2.95 -17.91 -9.24
N ILE A 2 2.60 -17.23 -8.15
CA ILE A 2 3.43 -16.13 -7.61
C ILE A 2 4.55 -16.77 -6.79
N VAL A 3 5.79 -16.36 -7.03
CA VAL A 3 6.96 -16.82 -6.27
C VAL A 3 7.22 -15.82 -5.13
N ILE A 4 7.39 -16.29 -3.90
CA ILE A 4 7.75 -15.39 -2.80
C ILE A 4 9.24 -15.12 -2.82
N THR A 5 9.63 -13.87 -2.58
CA THR A 5 11.04 -13.49 -2.40
C THR A 5 11.25 -12.68 -1.13
N THR A 6 12.47 -12.74 -0.60
CA THR A 6 12.90 -12.05 0.62
C THR A 6 13.70 -10.78 0.34
N THR A 7 14.04 -10.51 -0.92
CA THR A 7 14.83 -9.35 -1.31
C THR A 7 14.30 -8.75 -2.60
N ILE A 8 14.44 -7.44 -2.75
CA ILE A 8 14.21 -6.67 -3.98
C ILE A 8 15.34 -5.64 -4.10
N LYS A 9 15.63 -5.20 -5.32
CA LYS A 9 16.51 -4.07 -5.60
C LYS A 9 15.69 -2.89 -6.10
N GLY A 10 16.14 -1.70 -5.77
CA GLY A 10 15.48 -0.46 -6.13
C GLY A 10 15.33 -0.21 -7.63
N ASP A 11 16.29 -0.71 -8.42
CA ASP A 11 16.33 -0.59 -9.87
C ASP A 11 15.54 -1.69 -10.61
N GLU A 12 14.99 -2.69 -9.92
CA GLU A 12 14.13 -3.71 -10.53
C GLU A 12 12.85 -3.05 -11.06
N LYS A 13 12.42 -3.40 -12.27
CA LYS A 13 11.08 -3.04 -12.74
C LYS A 13 10.03 -3.82 -11.96
N ALA A 14 8.95 -3.13 -11.61
CA ALA A 14 7.89 -3.67 -10.80
C ALA A 14 6.56 -3.75 -11.58
N TRP A 15 5.79 -4.80 -11.32
CA TRP A 15 4.42 -4.95 -11.80
C TRP A 15 3.48 -4.01 -11.07
N GLY A 16 3.73 -3.80 -9.78
CA GLY A 16 2.97 -2.89 -8.94
C GLY A 16 3.35 -2.97 -7.47
N LEU A 17 2.84 -2.00 -6.72
CA LEU A 17 2.97 -1.87 -5.28
C LEU A 17 1.58 -1.76 -4.65
N PHE A 18 1.35 -2.51 -3.57
CA PHE A 18 0.10 -2.53 -2.85
C PHE A 18 0.33 -2.38 -1.35
N GLU A 19 -0.48 -1.57 -0.68
CA GLU A 19 -0.46 -1.43 0.78
C GLU A 19 -1.79 -1.88 1.35
N LEU A 20 -1.82 -3.11 1.85
CA LEU A 20 -3.06 -3.80 2.20
C LEU A 20 -3.06 -4.25 3.66
N ASN A 21 -4.24 -4.28 4.25
CA ASN A 21 -4.42 -4.82 5.60
C ASN A 21 -4.58 -6.35 5.52
N PHE A 22 -3.73 -7.09 6.21
CA PHE A 22 -3.87 -8.54 6.36
C PHE A 22 -3.80 -8.96 7.81
N GLN A 23 -4.40 -10.11 8.10
CA GLN A 23 -4.23 -10.76 9.39
C GLN A 23 -2.78 -11.21 9.55
N THR A 24 -2.23 -10.95 10.73
CA THR A 24 -0.90 -11.39 11.13
C THR A 24 -0.81 -12.93 11.16
N PRO A 25 0.35 -13.53 10.86
CA PRO A 25 0.51 -14.99 10.88
C PRO A 25 0.21 -15.65 12.22
N ASP A 26 0.39 -14.91 13.32
CA ASP A 26 0.09 -15.37 14.69
C ASP A 26 -1.34 -15.09 15.13
N ASN A 27 -2.19 -14.59 14.22
CA ASN A 27 -3.59 -14.26 14.42
C ASN A 27 -3.86 -13.22 15.53
N LYS A 28 -2.87 -12.45 15.98
CA LYS A 28 -3.05 -11.48 17.08
C LYS A 28 -3.62 -10.14 16.65
N GLY A 29 -3.81 -9.91 15.36
CA GLY A 29 -4.42 -8.69 14.84
C GLY A 29 -4.17 -8.49 13.36
N PHE A 30 -4.49 -7.28 12.88
CA PHE A 30 -4.26 -6.88 11.50
C PHE A 30 -3.06 -5.94 11.40
N HIS A 31 -2.19 -6.21 10.43
CA HIS A 31 -1.06 -5.36 10.07
C HIS A 31 -1.23 -4.82 8.64
N ARG A 32 -0.59 -3.68 8.38
CA ARG A 32 -0.45 -3.12 7.05
C ARG A 32 0.79 -3.74 6.41
N TYR A 33 0.61 -4.38 5.26
CA TYR A 33 1.70 -4.93 4.48
C TYR A 33 1.90 -4.10 3.22
N GLN A 34 3.15 -3.72 2.96
CA GLN A 34 3.57 -3.25 1.65
C GLN A 34 4.01 -4.46 0.83
N ILE A 35 3.38 -4.64 -0.32
CA ILE A 35 3.55 -5.78 -1.20
C ILE A 35 4.04 -5.26 -2.55
N ILE A 36 5.21 -5.72 -2.97
CA ILE A 36 5.85 -5.29 -4.21
C ILE A 36 6.00 -6.52 -5.09
N GLN A 37 5.57 -6.40 -6.34
CA GLN A 37 5.65 -7.47 -7.32
C GLN A 37 6.69 -7.10 -8.38
N VAL A 38 7.73 -7.91 -8.58
CA VAL A 38 8.85 -7.68 -9.52
C VAL A 38 8.97 -8.80 -10.54
N LEU A 39 9.55 -8.51 -11.72
CA LEU A 39 9.77 -9.51 -12.77
C LEU A 39 11.10 -10.22 -12.53
N ARG A 40 11.08 -11.55 -12.42
CA ARG A 40 12.30 -12.36 -12.39
C ARG A 40 12.20 -13.48 -13.40
N GLY A 41 12.81 -13.24 -14.56
CA GLY A 41 12.67 -14.10 -15.73
C GLY A 41 11.24 -14.01 -16.28
N ASP A 42 10.54 -15.14 -16.31
CA ASP A 42 9.18 -15.28 -16.81
C ASP A 42 8.09 -15.24 -15.71
N LYS A 43 8.50 -14.98 -14.46
CA LYS A 43 7.62 -15.06 -13.28
C LYS A 43 7.59 -13.76 -12.50
N ILE A 44 6.41 -13.47 -11.95
CA ILE A 44 6.23 -12.43 -10.95
C ILE A 44 6.67 -12.98 -9.60
N ALA A 45 7.65 -12.31 -8.99
CA ALA A 45 8.07 -12.53 -7.63
C ALA A 45 7.45 -11.47 -6.72
N GLU A 46 6.93 -11.88 -5.57
CA GLU A 46 6.30 -10.99 -4.59
C GLU A 46 7.17 -10.88 -3.35
N TYR A 47 7.46 -9.64 -2.98
CA TYR A 47 8.07 -9.25 -1.73
C TYR A 47 7.03 -8.63 -0.82
N ARG A 48 7.04 -9.00 0.46
CA ARG A 48 6.13 -8.44 1.46
C ARG A 48 6.93 -7.87 2.62
N TYR A 49 6.62 -6.62 2.95
CA TYR A 49 7.15 -5.92 4.11
C TYR A 49 6.02 -5.59 5.08
N ASP A 50 6.19 -5.98 6.35
CA ASP A 50 5.25 -5.65 7.41
C ASP A 50 5.51 -4.23 7.92
N MET A 51 4.59 -3.31 7.65
CA MET A 51 4.67 -1.92 8.09
C MET A 51 4.13 -1.73 9.52
N GLY A 52 3.58 -2.79 10.14
CA GLY A 52 3.07 -2.82 11.50
C GLY A 52 1.56 -2.69 11.62
N ALA A 53 1.09 -2.52 12.86
CA ALA A 53 -0.33 -2.54 13.21
C ALA A 53 -1.17 -1.51 12.43
N VAL A 54 -2.33 -1.94 11.94
CA VAL A 54 -3.28 -1.09 11.19
C VAL A 54 -3.73 0.15 11.98
N SER A 55 -3.72 0.08 13.31
CA SER A 55 -4.06 1.21 14.18
C SER A 55 -3.14 2.44 13.99
N LYS A 56 -1.93 2.26 13.45
CA LYS A 56 -1.01 3.35 13.12
C LYS A 56 -1.35 4.07 11.80
N PHE A 57 -2.25 3.51 10.99
CA PHE A 57 -2.63 4.02 9.67
C PHE A 57 -4.06 4.60 9.66
N ARG A 58 -4.51 5.19 10.76
CA ARG A 58 -5.84 5.83 10.84
C ARG A 58 -5.93 7.01 9.87
N GLY A 59 -7.02 7.09 9.10
CA GLY A 59 -7.19 8.10 8.06
C GLY A 59 -6.42 7.83 6.76
N VAL A 60 -5.55 6.82 6.74
CA VAL A 60 -4.74 6.44 5.57
C VAL A 60 -5.39 5.25 4.85
N LYS A 61 -5.74 5.45 3.58
CA LYS A 61 -6.38 4.41 2.77
C LYS A 61 -5.41 3.27 2.42
N GLN A 62 -5.96 2.14 2.00
CA GLN A 62 -5.18 1.08 1.34
C GLN A 62 -4.80 1.55 -0.05
N LEU A 63 -3.57 1.27 -0.46
CA LEU A 63 -3.00 1.79 -1.70
C LEU A 63 -2.80 0.67 -2.71
N ARG A 64 -3.03 0.99 -3.98
CA ARG A 64 -2.78 0.09 -5.11
C ARG A 64 -2.21 0.91 -6.25
N ILE A 65 -0.94 0.72 -6.56
CA ILE A 65 -0.24 1.39 -7.65
C ILE A 65 0.10 0.33 -8.70
N PRO A 66 -0.72 0.17 -9.75
CA PRO A 66 -0.35 -0.66 -10.88
C PRO A 66 0.76 0.05 -11.68
N SER A 67 1.85 -0.65 -11.97
CA SER A 67 2.98 -0.11 -12.73
C SER A 67 3.14 -0.76 -14.09
N LEU A 68 2.84 -2.06 -14.21
CA LEU A 68 2.96 -2.82 -15.46
C LEU A 68 4.35 -2.73 -16.11
N TRP A 69 5.41 -2.72 -15.28
CA TRP A 69 6.83 -2.61 -15.67
C TRP A 69 7.30 -1.23 -16.11
N GLU A 70 6.45 -0.20 -15.97
CA GLU A 70 6.83 1.17 -16.32
C GLU A 70 7.74 1.79 -15.26
N HIS A 71 7.57 1.43 -13.98
CA HIS A 71 8.29 2.02 -12.86
C HIS A 71 9.26 1.04 -12.20
N THR A 72 10.33 1.58 -11.64
CA THR A 72 11.23 0.82 -10.77
C THR A 72 10.62 0.64 -9.38
N VAL A 73 11.20 -0.25 -8.57
CA VAL A 73 10.81 -0.42 -7.17
C VAL A 73 10.95 0.89 -6.39
N ASP A 74 12.07 1.59 -6.53
CA ASP A 74 12.31 2.86 -5.81
C ASP A 74 11.27 3.92 -6.18
N GLU A 75 11.00 4.10 -7.49
CA GLU A 75 9.98 5.03 -7.96
C GLU A 75 8.59 4.71 -7.40
N LEU A 76 8.24 3.43 -7.30
CA LEU A 76 6.96 3.03 -6.70
C LEU A 76 6.92 3.26 -5.19
N MET A 77 8.03 3.09 -4.49
CA MET A 77 8.10 3.40 -3.06
C MET A 77 7.94 4.89 -2.81
N ASP A 78 8.60 5.73 -3.61
CA ASP A 78 8.44 7.19 -3.55
C ASP A 78 6.99 7.60 -3.83
N LEU A 79 6.38 7.07 -4.89
CA LEU A 79 4.97 7.31 -5.20
C LEU A 79 4.03 6.82 -4.09
N ALA A 80 4.35 5.69 -3.45
CA ALA A 80 3.56 5.17 -2.35
C ALA A 80 3.61 6.12 -1.16
N ASP A 81 4.79 6.65 -0.84
CA ASP A 81 4.98 7.60 0.26
C ASP A 81 4.24 8.92 0.00
N GLU A 82 4.30 9.44 -1.23
CA GLU A 82 3.53 10.62 -1.63
C GLU A 82 2.03 10.38 -1.50
N LEU A 83 1.51 9.34 -2.15
CA LEU A 83 0.08 9.06 -2.23
C LEU A 83 -0.53 8.68 -0.87
N ARG A 84 0.27 8.17 0.07
CA ARG A 84 -0.19 7.80 1.42
C ARG A 84 -0.76 8.99 2.19
N TYR A 85 -0.23 10.19 1.92
CA TYR A 85 -0.62 11.43 2.60
C TYR A 85 -1.38 12.41 1.70
N VAL A 86 -1.59 12.08 0.42
CA VAL A 86 -2.49 12.85 -0.45
C VAL A 86 -3.91 12.71 0.11
N HIS A 87 -4.33 13.75 0.82
CA HIS A 87 -5.64 13.85 1.43
C HIS A 87 -6.73 13.71 0.38
N ASN A 88 -7.60 12.71 0.56
CA ASN A 88 -8.96 12.85 0.04
C ASN A 88 -9.60 13.97 0.85
N PHE A 89 -9.87 15.09 0.18
CA PHE A 89 -10.61 16.21 0.75
C PHE A 89 -12.01 15.70 1.14
N ASP A 90 -12.21 15.37 2.42
CA ASP A 90 -13.53 15.00 2.92
C ASP A 90 -14.34 16.28 3.13
N TYR A 91 -15.18 16.59 2.14
CA TYR A 91 -16.04 17.75 2.19
C TYR A 91 -16.99 17.72 3.40
N LYS A 92 -17.31 16.54 3.96
CA LYS A 92 -18.18 16.44 5.14
C LYS A 92 -17.49 16.92 6.41
N ASP A 93 -16.20 16.61 6.54
CA ASP A 93 -15.36 17.04 7.66
C ASP A 93 -15.08 18.56 7.59
N TYR A 94 -14.84 19.08 6.39
CA TYR A 94 -14.67 20.52 6.15
C TYR A 94 -15.97 21.33 6.39
N LEU A 95 -17.11 20.80 5.94
CA LEU A 95 -18.41 21.46 6.09
C LEU A 95 -19.06 21.24 7.46
N ARG A 96 -18.45 20.44 8.36
CA ARG A 96 -18.99 20.09 9.69
C ARG A 96 -20.46 19.64 9.64
N LEU A 97 -20.82 18.90 8.59
CA LEU A 97 -22.22 18.48 8.38
C LEU A 97 -22.72 17.53 9.47
N ASP A 98 -21.79 16.93 10.23
CA ASP A 98 -22.08 16.13 11.42
C ASP A 98 -22.66 16.94 12.59
N LYS A 99 -22.70 18.29 12.49
CA LYS A 99 -23.27 19.18 13.51
C LYS A 99 -24.55 19.89 13.08
N VAL A 100 -25.05 19.64 11.88
CA VAL A 100 -26.31 20.24 11.44
C VAL A 100 -27.41 19.21 11.62
N ASP A 101 -28.00 19.18 12.82
CA ASP A 101 -29.35 18.66 12.98
C ASP A 101 -30.27 19.51 12.12
N VAL A 102 -30.69 18.97 10.99
CA VAL A 102 -31.75 19.55 10.18
C VAL A 102 -33.05 19.21 10.90
N ALA A 103 -33.46 20.12 11.79
CA ALA A 103 -34.75 20.10 12.46
C ALA A 103 -35.92 20.27 11.47
#